data_AF-A0A965TZ09-F1
#
_entry.id   AF-A0A965TZ09-F1
#
_cell.length_a   1.000
_cell.length_b   1.000
_cell.length_c   1.000
_cell.angle_alpha   90.00
_cell.angle_beta   90.00
_cell.angle_gamma   90.00
#
_symmetry.space_group_name_H-M   'P 1'
#
loop_
_entity.id
_entity.type
_entity.pdbx_description
1 polymer ?
#
loop_
_entity_poly.entity_id
_entity_poly.type
_entity_poly.pdbx_seq_one_letter_code
_entity_poly.pdbx_strand_id
1 'polypeptide(L)'
;LRNPETKNITIRVADHDLLGVERSKLPLSTGEQNFLSLSFEFLKAKNQKEPIIVIDDPISSFDSIYKNKVVYSLVKILEEKQCLVLTHTVELLRLLEAQYRNCYSLYLLNNTEDAENGFIKVADSEKKLIISLKDLLKAFRGEVLKEVKDQRIFLISMIPFLRGYSSISGDQSYETLTSLMHFDDRENNEQIDLVALYLELLKPINFDFTQACEVSGEDILNVELLDQDILNVDAFPLLNKTLKHSLTYLYLRLMVEKKLKEKLPETRRCDQLGEMISKAFKGKGRDAVRKRVFLTSRKTLLNEFNHFEGNLSIFQPAIDISDQTLKKEKQEILQFLSEL
;
A
#
# COMPACT_ATOMS: atom_id res chain seq x y z
N LEU A 1 42.43 4.61 -18.62
CA LEU A 1 43.83 4.74 -19.10
C LEU A 1 44.45 5.94 -18.43
N ARG A 2 45.69 5.89 -17.94
CA ARG A 2 46.33 7.08 -17.36
C ARG A 2 46.93 7.90 -18.51
N ASN A 3 46.53 9.15 -18.65
CA ASN A 3 47.11 10.04 -19.66
C ASN A 3 48.61 10.18 -19.34
N PRO A 4 49.52 9.82 -20.27
CA PRO A 4 50.95 9.79 -20.00
C PRO A 4 51.56 11.18 -19.75
N GLU A 5 50.92 12.25 -20.22
CA GLU A 5 51.40 13.63 -20.05
C GLU A 5 50.85 14.29 -18.78
N THR A 6 49.54 14.18 -18.54
CA THR A 6 48.90 14.84 -17.38
C THR A 6 48.86 13.97 -16.13
N LYS A 7 49.18 12.68 -16.24
CA LYS A 7 49.00 11.63 -15.22
C LYS A 7 47.56 11.46 -14.71
N ASN A 8 46.58 12.13 -15.33
CA ASN A 8 45.17 12.01 -15.00
C ASN A 8 44.59 10.68 -15.47
N ILE A 9 43.57 10.20 -14.79
CA ILE A 9 42.81 9.02 -15.22
C ILE A 9 41.87 9.46 -16.34
N THR A 10 42.02 8.89 -17.53
CA THR A 10 41.11 9.03 -18.66
C THR A 10 40.14 7.84 -18.66
N ILE A 11 38.85 8.14 -18.60
CA ILE A 11 37.75 7.19 -18.80
C ILE A 11 37.10 7.57 -20.13
N ARG A 12 36.94 6.60 -21.03
CA ARG A 12 36.36 6.81 -22.36
C ARG A 12 35.11 5.95 -22.53
N VAL A 13 34.12 6.49 -23.22
CA VAL A 13 32.95 5.76 -23.72
C VAL A 13 33.02 5.80 -25.24
N ALA A 14 33.23 4.64 -25.86
CA ALA A 14 33.71 4.55 -27.24
C ALA A 14 34.98 5.42 -27.41
N ASP A 15 34.95 6.37 -28.34
CA ASP A 15 36.09 7.26 -28.63
C ASP A 15 36.01 8.62 -27.89
N HIS A 16 34.99 8.83 -27.07
CA HIS A 16 34.77 10.09 -26.35
C HIS A 16 35.26 10.02 -24.91
N ASP A 17 35.95 11.07 -24.47
CA ASP A 17 36.33 11.22 -23.07
C ASP A 17 35.08 11.48 -22.20
N LEU A 18 35.01 10.81 -21.06
CA LEU A 18 33.89 10.95 -20.12
C LEU A 18 34.09 12.11 -19.14
N LEU A 19 35.35 12.38 -18.75
CA LEU A 19 35.69 13.38 -17.75
C LEU A 19 35.98 14.73 -18.42
N GLY A 20 35.46 15.82 -17.85
CA GLY A 20 35.68 17.18 -18.37
C GLY A 20 34.88 17.53 -19.63
N VAL A 21 33.96 16.66 -20.04
CA VAL A 21 33.05 16.89 -21.18
C VAL A 21 31.67 17.32 -20.67
N GLU A 22 31.07 18.31 -21.32
CA GLU A 22 29.71 18.75 -20.99
C GLU A 22 28.69 17.62 -21.20
N ARG A 23 27.70 17.50 -20.30
CA ARG A 23 26.66 16.45 -20.36
C ARG A 23 25.96 16.34 -21.72
N SER A 24 25.68 17.48 -22.36
CA SER A 24 25.03 17.54 -23.68
C SER A 24 25.88 16.98 -24.83
N LYS A 25 27.19 16.82 -24.62
CA LYS A 25 28.15 16.33 -25.62
C LYS A 25 28.51 14.86 -25.43
N LEU A 26 28.03 14.22 -24.36
CA LEU A 26 28.26 12.80 -24.13
C LEU A 26 27.33 11.97 -25.04
N PRO A 27 27.81 10.89 -25.67
CA PRO A 27 27.00 9.99 -26.51
C PRO A 27 26.17 9.03 -25.66
N LEU A 28 25.50 9.55 -24.63
CA LEU A 28 24.77 8.79 -23.63
C LEU A 28 23.35 9.37 -23.47
N SER A 29 22.36 8.50 -23.33
CA SER A 29 21.01 8.87 -22.96
C SER A 29 20.97 9.51 -21.56
N THR A 30 19.92 10.28 -21.28
CA THR A 30 19.71 10.89 -19.95
C THR A 30 19.72 9.86 -18.82
N GLY A 31 19.11 8.69 -19.05
CA GLY A 31 19.10 7.60 -18.06
C GLY A 31 20.50 7.05 -17.76
N GLU A 32 21.33 6.85 -18.80
CA GLU A 32 22.73 6.42 -18.65
C GLU A 32 23.57 7.45 -17.90
N GLN A 33 23.41 8.73 -18.25
CA GLN A 33 24.12 9.81 -17.58
C GLN A 33 23.74 9.89 -16.10
N ASN A 34 22.46 9.77 -15.76
CA ASN A 34 21.99 9.76 -14.38
C ASN A 34 22.52 8.56 -13.60
N PHE A 35 22.51 7.37 -14.21
CA PHE A 35 23.02 6.15 -13.60
C PHE A 35 24.52 6.24 -13.31
N LEU A 36 25.31 6.73 -14.28
CA LEU A 36 26.74 6.94 -14.10
C LEU A 36 27.01 7.97 -13.01
N SER A 37 26.28 9.08 -13.01
CA SER A 37 26.41 10.12 -11.98
C SER A 37 26.18 9.54 -10.58
N LEU A 38 25.11 8.77 -10.38
CA LEU A 38 24.81 8.14 -9.10
C LEU A 38 25.86 7.09 -8.71
N SER A 39 26.34 6.31 -9.68
CA SER A 39 27.41 5.31 -9.44
C SER A 39 28.72 5.96 -8.98
N PHE A 40 29.07 7.14 -9.51
CA PHE A 40 30.21 7.91 -9.02
C PHE A 40 30.00 8.45 -7.61
N GLU A 41 28.78 8.89 -7.25
CA GLU A 41 28.48 9.27 -5.86
C GLU A 41 28.59 8.08 -4.90
N PHE A 42 28.17 6.87 -5.29
CA PHE A 42 28.42 5.66 -4.50
C PHE A 42 29.91 5.37 -4.35
N LEU A 43 30.71 5.49 -5.42
CA LEU A 43 32.16 5.32 -5.31
C LEU A 43 32.81 6.37 -4.41
N LYS A 44 32.34 7.61 -4.48
CA LYS A 44 32.79 8.68 -3.59
C LYS A 44 32.44 8.37 -2.14
N ALA A 45 31.21 7.94 -1.87
CA ALA A 45 30.72 7.53 -0.55
C ALA A 45 31.50 6.34 0.02
N LYS A 46 31.81 5.33 -0.81
CA LYS A 46 32.67 4.19 -0.43
C LYS A 46 34.01 4.67 0.16
N ASN A 47 34.62 5.68 -0.47
CA ASN A 47 35.93 6.19 -0.11
C ASN A 47 35.90 7.28 1.00
N GLN A 48 34.72 7.65 1.51
CA GLN A 48 34.61 8.55 2.66
C GLN A 48 35.03 7.83 3.96
N LYS A 49 35.47 8.58 4.97
CA LYS A 49 35.88 7.99 6.26
C LYS A 49 34.69 7.60 7.12
N GLU A 50 33.58 8.30 6.92
CA GLU A 50 32.32 8.12 7.63
C GLU A 50 31.79 6.69 7.42
N PRO A 51 31.38 6.00 8.50
CA PRO A 51 30.96 4.60 8.42
C PRO A 51 29.53 4.43 7.90
N ILE A 52 28.70 5.48 8.04
CA ILE A 52 27.27 5.45 7.70
C ILE A 52 27.01 6.34 6.50
N ILE A 53 26.32 5.81 5.50
CA ILE A 53 25.86 6.53 4.31
C ILE A 53 24.34 6.62 4.32
N VAL A 54 23.80 7.82 4.18
CA VAL A 54 22.35 8.06 4.05
C VAL A 54 22.04 8.30 2.57
N ILE A 55 21.05 7.58 2.04
CA ILE A 55 20.66 7.63 0.64
C ILE A 55 19.16 7.92 0.58
N ASP A 56 18.80 9.00 -0.11
CA ASP A 56 17.42 9.36 -0.34
C ASP A 56 16.94 8.82 -1.69
N ASP A 57 16.00 7.90 -1.63
CA ASP A 57 15.20 7.32 -2.70
C ASP A 57 15.93 7.05 -4.03
N PRO A 58 16.89 6.10 -4.03
CA PRO A 58 17.89 5.96 -5.09
C PRO A 58 17.33 5.53 -6.45
N ILE A 59 16.08 5.06 -6.52
CA ILE A 59 15.52 4.41 -7.72
C ILE A 59 14.36 5.19 -8.38
N SER A 60 13.89 6.27 -7.77
CA SER A 60 12.63 6.96 -8.16
C SER A 60 12.64 7.51 -9.59
N SER A 61 13.79 7.95 -10.07
CA SER A 61 13.94 8.64 -11.36
C SER A 61 14.40 7.72 -12.51
N PHE A 62 14.36 6.40 -12.33
CA PHE A 62 14.90 5.42 -13.27
C PHE A 62 13.81 4.52 -13.87
N ASP A 63 13.99 4.08 -15.11
CA ASP A 63 13.19 2.97 -15.67
C ASP A 63 13.56 1.62 -15.01
N SER A 64 12.76 0.59 -15.25
CA SER A 64 12.93 -0.72 -14.61
C SER A 64 14.32 -1.36 -14.85
N ILE A 65 14.98 -1.07 -15.98
CA ILE A 65 16.32 -1.59 -16.27
C ILE A 65 17.34 -0.89 -15.37
N TYR A 66 17.26 0.44 -15.28
CA TYR A 66 18.20 1.20 -14.45
C TYR A 66 17.93 1.05 -12.96
N LYS A 67 16.68 0.90 -12.51
CA LYS A 67 16.37 0.57 -11.11
C LYS A 67 17.12 -0.68 -10.66
N ASN A 68 17.10 -1.74 -11.47
CA ASN A 68 17.86 -2.97 -11.20
C ASN A 68 19.37 -2.71 -11.08
N LYS A 69 19.95 -1.95 -12.01
CA LYS A 69 21.39 -1.63 -12.00
C LYS A 69 21.79 -0.75 -10.82
N VAL A 70 20.95 0.19 -10.42
CA VAL A 70 21.19 1.07 -9.27
C VAL A 70 21.22 0.24 -7.98
N VAL A 71 20.25 -0.64 -7.77
CA VAL A 71 20.21 -1.51 -6.58
C VAL A 71 21.45 -2.41 -6.52
N TYR A 72 21.84 -3.02 -7.64
CA TYR A 72 23.06 -3.81 -7.73
C TYR A 72 24.29 -2.98 -7.34
N SER A 73 24.41 -1.77 -7.89
CA SER A 73 25.54 -0.88 -7.65
C SER A 73 25.59 -0.38 -6.21
N LEU A 74 24.44 -0.02 -5.63
CA LEU A 74 24.30 0.40 -4.24
C LEU A 74 24.83 -0.68 -3.31
N VAL A 75 24.34 -1.92 -3.44
CA VAL A 75 24.74 -3.02 -2.55
C VAL A 75 26.21 -3.38 -2.76
N LYS A 76 26.67 -3.50 -4.02
CA LYS A 76 28.06 -3.93 -4.30
C LYS A 76 29.12 -2.89 -4.00
N ILE A 77 28.86 -1.62 -4.31
CA ILE A 77 29.87 -0.57 -4.11
C ILE A 77 29.97 -0.23 -2.62
N LEU A 78 28.84 -0.24 -1.90
CA LEU A 78 28.76 0.15 -0.50
C LEU A 78 28.71 -1.03 0.48
N GLU A 79 29.11 -2.24 0.08
CA GLU A 79 29.00 -3.45 0.91
C GLU A 79 29.77 -3.37 2.25
N GLU A 80 30.82 -2.54 2.31
CA GLU A 80 31.61 -2.29 3.52
C GLU A 80 31.09 -1.10 4.37
N LYS A 81 30.01 -0.44 3.94
CA LYS A 81 29.40 0.70 4.63
C LYS A 81 28.06 0.30 5.23
N GLN A 82 27.70 0.94 6.34
CA GLN A 82 26.33 0.86 6.82
C GLN A 82 25.48 1.85 6.03
N CYS A 83 24.44 1.37 5.36
CA CYS A 83 23.56 2.21 4.54
C CYS A 83 22.19 2.40 5.21
N LEU A 84 21.78 3.65 5.38
CA LEU A 84 20.40 4.04 5.68
C LEU A 84 19.75 4.52 4.39
N VAL A 85 18.79 3.76 3.86
CA VAL A 85 18.10 4.11 2.61
C VAL A 85 16.68 4.53 2.94
N LEU A 86 16.33 5.76 2.58
CA LEU A 86 14.96 6.27 2.65
C LEU A 86 14.29 5.98 1.31
N THR A 87 13.07 5.46 1.33
CA THR A 87 12.29 5.23 0.10
C THR A 87 10.80 5.30 0.41
N HIS A 88 10.03 5.70 -0.59
CA HIS A 88 8.57 5.67 -0.53
C HIS A 88 7.98 4.50 -1.37
N THR A 89 8.83 3.64 -1.94
CA THR A 89 8.38 2.56 -2.84
C THR A 89 8.79 1.17 -2.35
N VAL A 90 7.83 0.25 -2.32
CA VAL A 90 8.06 -1.18 -2.07
C VAL A 90 8.85 -1.87 -3.18
N GLU A 91 8.98 -1.23 -4.35
CA GLU A 91 9.76 -1.78 -5.47
C GLU A 91 11.25 -1.92 -5.11
N LEU A 92 11.80 -0.98 -4.34
CA LEU A 92 13.18 -1.09 -3.85
C LEU A 92 13.37 -2.36 -3.01
N LEU A 93 12.41 -2.65 -2.13
CA LEU A 93 12.43 -3.82 -1.26
C LEU A 93 12.36 -5.12 -2.08
N ARG A 94 11.51 -5.16 -3.11
CA ARG A 94 11.40 -6.29 -4.06
C ARG A 94 12.71 -6.50 -4.82
N LEU A 95 13.34 -5.43 -5.31
CA LEU A 95 14.61 -5.51 -6.04
C LEU A 95 15.76 -5.96 -5.13
N LEU A 96 15.83 -5.44 -3.90
CA LEU A 96 16.82 -5.87 -2.91
C LEU A 96 16.66 -7.36 -2.60
N GLU A 97 15.45 -7.82 -2.31
CA GLU A 97 15.21 -9.23 -1.97
C GLU A 97 15.48 -10.18 -3.16
N ALA A 98 15.18 -9.74 -4.39
CA ALA A 98 15.43 -10.52 -5.60
C ALA A 98 16.93 -10.67 -5.90
N GLN A 99 17.73 -9.63 -5.69
CA GLN A 99 19.17 -9.63 -5.97
C GLN A 99 19.99 -10.19 -4.80
N TYR A 100 19.61 -9.85 -3.56
CA TYR A 100 20.33 -10.16 -2.32
C TYR A 100 19.36 -10.44 -1.18
N ARG A 101 19.00 -11.71 -0.97
CA ARG A 101 18.04 -12.11 0.07
C ARG A 101 18.47 -11.67 1.47
N ASN A 102 17.53 -11.15 2.26
CA ASN A 102 17.73 -10.73 3.65
C ASN A 102 18.87 -9.71 3.86
N CYS A 103 19.17 -8.87 2.86
CA CYS A 103 20.28 -7.89 2.97
C CYS A 103 19.90 -6.60 3.71
N TYR A 104 18.66 -6.45 4.18
CA TYR A 104 18.15 -5.24 4.81
C TYR A 104 17.23 -5.53 6.00
N SER A 105 17.24 -4.58 6.94
CA SER A 105 16.19 -4.41 7.95
C SER A 105 15.24 -3.32 7.48
N LEU A 106 13.93 -3.54 7.63
CA LEU A 106 12.90 -2.59 7.23
C LEU A 106 12.39 -1.82 8.46
N TYR A 107 12.28 -0.51 8.33
CA TYR A 107 11.72 0.37 9.35
C TYR A 107 10.68 1.28 8.71
N LEU A 108 9.56 1.51 9.40
CA LEU A 108 8.62 2.57 9.07
C LEU A 108 9.10 3.84 9.77
N LEU A 109 9.17 4.95 9.02
CA LEU A 109 9.45 6.26 9.58
C LEU A 109 8.12 6.95 9.87
N ASN A 110 7.78 7.16 11.14
CA ASN A 110 6.59 7.88 11.55
C ASN A 110 6.96 9.16 12.32
N ASN A 111 6.24 10.25 12.03
CA ASN A 111 6.37 11.53 12.72
C ASN A 111 5.00 12.22 12.79
N THR A 112 4.07 11.58 13.49
CA THR A 112 2.70 12.08 13.71
C THR A 112 2.50 12.37 15.19
N GLU A 113 1.84 13.49 15.51
CA GLU A 113 1.46 13.83 16.89
C GLU A 113 0.73 12.65 17.56
N ASP A 114 1.00 12.40 18.85
CA ASP A 114 0.38 11.35 19.67
C ASP A 114 0.45 9.90 19.13
N ALA A 115 1.27 9.61 18.11
CA ALA A 115 1.52 8.27 17.58
C ALA A 115 2.89 7.70 18.02
N GLU A 116 3.12 6.41 17.77
CA GLU A 116 4.47 5.84 17.87
C GLU A 116 5.36 6.49 16.80
N ASN A 117 6.36 7.26 17.22
CA ASN A 117 7.22 8.04 16.32
C ASN A 117 8.64 7.52 16.28
N GLY A 118 9.34 7.85 15.18
CA GLY A 118 10.71 7.42 14.91
C GLY A 118 10.77 6.26 13.92
N PHE A 119 11.79 5.43 14.07
CA PHE A 119 12.03 4.26 13.20
C PHE A 119 11.44 3.01 13.85
N ILE A 120 10.25 2.62 13.40
CA ILE A 120 9.53 1.45 13.90
C ILE A 120 9.97 0.25 13.08
N LYS A 121 10.62 -0.73 13.72
CA LYS A 121 11.11 -1.92 13.02
C LYS A 121 9.94 -2.79 12.55
N VAL A 122 9.94 -3.16 11.27
CA VAL A 122 9.01 -4.16 10.73
C VAL A 122 9.57 -5.55 11.01
N ALA A 123 8.73 -6.45 11.52
CA ALA A 123 9.12 -7.84 11.77
C ALA A 123 9.56 -8.53 10.47
N ASP A 124 10.60 -9.37 10.54
CA ASP A 124 11.10 -10.09 9.36
C ASP A 124 10.07 -11.06 8.74
N SER A 125 9.13 -11.55 9.56
CA SER A 125 7.96 -12.32 9.11
C SER A 125 7.07 -11.48 8.19
N GLU A 126 6.74 -10.26 8.60
CA GLU A 126 5.85 -9.35 7.87
C GLU A 126 6.53 -8.68 6.67
N LYS A 127 7.85 -8.48 6.72
CA LYS A 127 8.65 -7.95 5.60
C LYS A 127 8.40 -8.70 4.29
N LYS A 128 8.30 -10.04 4.36
CA LYS A 128 8.03 -10.89 3.19
C LYS A 128 6.59 -10.73 2.68
N LEU A 129 5.64 -10.54 3.59
CA LEU A 129 4.23 -10.36 3.25
C LEU A 129 4.01 -9.07 2.45
N ILE A 130 4.78 -8.01 2.74
CA ILE A 130 4.70 -6.72 2.03
C ILE A 130 5.10 -6.86 0.56
N ILE A 131 6.13 -7.66 0.27
CA ILE A 131 6.78 -7.71 -1.05
C ILE A 131 6.31 -8.86 -1.93
N SER A 132 5.69 -9.90 -1.37
CA SER A 132 5.37 -11.16 -2.05
C SER A 132 3.93 -11.59 -1.80
N LEU A 133 3.09 -11.51 -2.84
CA LEU A 133 1.71 -12.03 -2.79
C LEU A 133 1.69 -13.53 -2.46
N LYS A 134 2.68 -14.29 -2.94
CA LYS A 134 2.80 -15.73 -2.64
C LYS A 134 2.96 -15.98 -1.14
N ASP A 135 3.84 -15.24 -0.49
CA ASP A 135 4.09 -15.40 0.95
C ASP A 135 2.90 -14.89 1.77
N LEU A 136 2.27 -13.79 1.34
CA LEU A 136 1.02 -13.30 1.91
C LEU A 136 -0.10 -14.35 1.87
N LEU A 137 -0.35 -14.95 0.70
CA LEU A 137 -1.34 -16.02 0.55
C LEU A 137 -0.99 -17.24 1.41
N LYS A 138 0.30 -17.62 1.48
CA LYS A 138 0.74 -18.71 2.35
C LYS A 138 0.46 -18.41 3.83
N ALA A 139 0.68 -17.17 4.25
CA ALA A 139 0.44 -16.73 5.62
C ALA A 139 -1.07 -16.76 5.95
N PHE A 140 -1.91 -16.24 5.06
CA PHE A 140 -3.37 -16.32 5.18
C PHE A 140 -3.91 -17.76 5.14
N ARG A 141 -3.22 -18.68 4.48
CA ARG A 141 -3.59 -20.11 4.50
C ARG A 141 -3.18 -20.85 5.78
N GLY A 142 -2.42 -20.22 6.67
CA GLY A 142 -1.77 -20.94 7.77
C GLY A 142 -1.56 -20.09 9.02
N GLU A 143 -0.37 -19.52 9.17
CA GLU A 143 0.07 -18.89 10.43
C GLU A 143 -0.80 -17.72 10.88
N VAL A 144 -1.34 -16.90 9.97
CA VAL A 144 -2.20 -15.76 10.33
C VAL A 144 -3.49 -16.25 11.00
N LEU A 145 -4.06 -17.37 10.52
CA LEU A 145 -5.32 -17.90 11.04
C LEU A 145 -5.23 -18.32 12.50
N LYS A 146 -4.04 -18.74 12.96
CA LYS A 146 -3.80 -19.13 14.35
C LYS A 146 -3.77 -17.94 15.31
N GLU A 147 -3.52 -16.76 14.78
CA GLU A 147 -3.40 -15.51 15.54
C GLU A 147 -4.68 -14.67 15.48
N VAL A 148 -5.75 -15.16 14.83
CA VAL A 148 -7.04 -14.48 14.76
C VAL A 148 -7.71 -14.43 16.13
N LYS A 149 -8.05 -13.22 16.59
CA LYS A 149 -8.75 -13.02 17.87
C LYS A 149 -10.27 -13.14 17.72
N ASP A 150 -10.82 -12.59 16.64
CA ASP A 150 -12.25 -12.66 16.31
C ASP A 150 -12.43 -13.08 14.85
N GLN A 151 -13.07 -14.23 14.65
CA GLN A 151 -13.28 -14.81 13.32
C GLN A 151 -14.14 -13.91 12.42
N ARG A 152 -15.23 -13.35 12.95
CA ARG A 152 -16.18 -12.55 12.16
C ARG A 152 -15.54 -11.24 11.73
N ILE A 153 -14.91 -10.53 12.65
CA ILE A 153 -14.22 -9.27 12.36
C ILE A 153 -13.06 -9.51 11.39
N PHE A 154 -12.29 -10.58 11.58
CA PHE A 154 -11.24 -10.98 10.64
C PHE A 154 -11.80 -11.19 9.22
N LEU A 155 -12.84 -12.00 9.06
CA LEU A 155 -13.42 -12.29 7.76
C LEU A 155 -13.99 -11.04 7.07
N ILE A 156 -14.66 -10.16 7.82
CA ILE A 156 -15.17 -8.89 7.27
C ILE A 156 -14.01 -7.99 6.83
N SER A 157 -12.96 -7.88 7.65
CA SER A 157 -11.77 -7.08 7.31
C SER A 157 -11.03 -7.59 6.07
N MET A 158 -11.21 -8.87 5.72
CA MET A 158 -10.60 -9.51 4.57
C MET A 158 -11.37 -9.30 3.26
N ILE A 159 -12.62 -8.82 3.30
CA ILE A 159 -13.45 -8.63 2.10
C ILE A 159 -12.72 -7.86 0.99
N PRO A 160 -12.10 -6.68 1.26
CA PRO A 160 -11.40 -5.92 0.20
C PRO A 160 -10.24 -6.69 -0.43
N PHE A 161 -9.48 -7.43 0.38
CA PHE A 161 -8.39 -8.27 -0.13
C PHE A 161 -8.91 -9.45 -0.96
N LEU A 162 -9.91 -10.18 -0.45
CA LEU A 162 -10.50 -11.32 -1.15
C LEU A 162 -11.10 -10.88 -2.49
N ARG A 163 -11.76 -9.72 -2.54
CA ARG A 163 -12.29 -9.15 -3.79
C ARG A 163 -11.17 -8.84 -4.78
N GLY A 164 -10.10 -8.21 -4.31
CA GLY A 164 -8.94 -7.91 -5.16
C GLY A 164 -8.27 -9.19 -5.67
N TYR A 165 -8.16 -10.21 -4.81
CA TYR A 165 -7.60 -11.50 -5.18
C TYR A 165 -8.48 -12.25 -6.18
N SER A 166 -9.80 -12.29 -5.98
CA SER A 166 -10.75 -12.93 -6.90
C SER A 166 -10.74 -12.27 -8.27
N SER A 167 -10.57 -10.95 -8.34
CA SER A 167 -10.36 -10.22 -9.61
C SER A 167 -9.10 -10.69 -10.34
N ILE A 168 -7.98 -10.82 -9.62
CA ILE A 168 -6.69 -11.28 -10.19
C ILE A 168 -6.76 -12.73 -10.64
N SER A 169 -7.46 -13.60 -9.89
CA SER A 169 -7.60 -15.02 -10.21
C SER A 169 -8.69 -15.32 -11.23
N GLY A 170 -9.53 -14.34 -11.58
CA GLY A 170 -10.70 -14.54 -12.44
C GLY A 170 -11.80 -15.40 -11.81
N ASP A 171 -11.93 -15.33 -10.48
CA ASP A 171 -12.89 -16.13 -9.71
C ASP A 171 -14.27 -15.45 -9.66
N GLN A 172 -15.34 -16.27 -9.68
CA GLN A 172 -16.73 -15.77 -9.72
C GLN A 172 -17.15 -15.06 -8.43
N SER A 173 -16.47 -15.33 -7.32
CA SER A 173 -16.68 -14.67 -6.03
C SER A 173 -16.45 -13.15 -6.09
N TYR A 174 -15.82 -12.63 -7.15
CA TYR A 174 -15.61 -11.21 -7.35
C TYR A 174 -16.90 -10.37 -7.28
N GLU A 175 -17.98 -10.82 -7.91
CA GLU A 175 -19.24 -10.08 -7.92
C GLU A 175 -19.90 -10.11 -6.54
N THR A 176 -19.93 -11.28 -5.89
CA THR A 176 -20.42 -11.45 -4.52
C THR A 176 -19.65 -10.61 -3.50
N LEU A 177 -18.33 -10.53 -3.62
CA LEU A 177 -17.52 -9.68 -2.75
C LEU A 177 -17.67 -8.20 -3.10
N THR A 178 -17.98 -7.87 -4.36
CA THR A 178 -18.27 -6.50 -4.79
C THR A 178 -19.58 -6.00 -4.20
N SER A 179 -20.63 -6.83 -4.14
CA SER A 179 -21.91 -6.43 -3.53
C SER A 179 -21.77 -6.13 -2.04
N LEU A 180 -20.90 -6.83 -1.30
CA LEU A 180 -20.59 -6.51 0.10
C LEU A 180 -19.82 -5.20 0.30
N MET A 181 -19.21 -4.65 -0.74
CA MET A 181 -18.41 -3.42 -0.67
C MET A 181 -19.15 -2.17 -1.12
N HIS A 182 -20.36 -2.33 -1.63
CA HIS A 182 -21.17 -1.26 -2.17
C HIS A 182 -22.57 -1.28 -1.58
N PHE A 183 -23.06 -0.12 -1.17
CA PHE A 183 -24.39 -0.07 -0.58
C PHE A 183 -25.45 -0.06 -1.70
N ASP A 184 -26.20 -1.15 -1.91
CA ASP A 184 -27.45 -1.17 -2.69
C ASP A 184 -28.71 -1.47 -1.82
N ASP A 185 -29.73 -0.61 -1.93
CA ASP A 185 -31.00 -0.72 -1.20
C ASP A 185 -31.70 -2.09 -1.34
N ARG A 186 -31.40 -2.87 -2.39
CA ARG A 186 -32.02 -4.18 -2.67
C ARG A 186 -31.18 -5.39 -2.25
N GLU A 187 -29.86 -5.26 -2.26
CA GLU A 187 -28.93 -6.39 -2.12
C GLU A 187 -28.21 -6.40 -0.76
N ASN A 188 -28.17 -5.28 -0.03
CA ASN A 188 -27.42 -5.20 1.24
C ASN A 188 -27.97 -6.01 2.41
N ASN A 189 -29.16 -6.61 2.27
CA ASN A 189 -29.71 -7.53 3.27
C ASN A 189 -29.45 -9.00 2.91
N GLU A 190 -28.89 -9.26 1.73
CA GLU A 190 -28.50 -10.61 1.33
C GLU A 190 -27.36 -11.10 2.23
N GLN A 191 -27.55 -12.28 2.81
CA GLN A 191 -26.59 -12.90 3.70
C GLN A 191 -25.61 -13.74 2.89
N ILE A 192 -24.32 -13.42 3.02
CA ILE A 192 -23.23 -14.09 2.31
C ILE A 192 -22.34 -14.79 3.33
N ASP A 193 -22.08 -16.09 3.14
CA ASP A 193 -21.19 -16.85 4.02
C ASP A 193 -19.72 -16.60 3.65
N LEU A 194 -19.06 -15.76 4.47
CA LEU A 194 -17.64 -15.43 4.29
C LEU A 194 -16.71 -16.62 4.54
N VAL A 195 -17.11 -17.61 5.34
CA VAL A 195 -16.29 -18.80 5.56
C VAL A 195 -16.22 -19.63 4.29
N ALA A 196 -17.36 -19.88 3.65
CA ALA A 196 -17.41 -20.60 2.38
C ALA A 196 -16.53 -19.93 1.32
N LEU A 197 -16.66 -18.61 1.14
CA LEU A 197 -15.83 -17.84 0.21
C LEU A 197 -14.34 -17.93 0.53
N TYR A 198 -13.97 -17.83 1.82
CA TYR A 198 -12.58 -17.95 2.25
C TYR A 198 -11.99 -19.33 1.94
N LEU A 199 -12.75 -20.40 2.24
CA LEU A 199 -12.34 -21.77 1.98
C LEU A 199 -12.13 -22.03 0.49
N GLU A 200 -13.03 -21.52 -0.35
CA GLU A 200 -12.96 -21.67 -1.81
C GLU A 200 -11.75 -20.92 -2.40
N LEU A 201 -11.60 -19.64 -2.06
CA LEU A 201 -10.56 -18.77 -2.63
C LEU A 201 -9.17 -19.09 -2.10
N LEU A 202 -9.04 -19.22 -0.78
CA LEU A 202 -7.74 -19.31 -0.14
C LEU A 202 -7.33 -20.74 0.17
N LYS A 203 -8.25 -21.68 0.39
CA LYS A 203 -7.93 -23.09 0.68
C LYS A 203 -6.94 -23.23 1.86
N PRO A 204 -7.37 -22.87 3.08
CA PRO A 204 -6.51 -22.91 4.26
C PRO A 204 -6.01 -24.33 4.55
N ILE A 205 -4.86 -24.41 5.23
CA ILE A 205 -4.13 -25.65 5.49
C ILE A 205 -4.19 -25.95 6.99
N ASN A 206 -4.76 -27.10 7.36
CA ASN A 206 -4.87 -27.56 8.75
C ASN A 206 -5.53 -26.52 9.67
N PHE A 207 -6.57 -25.84 9.18
CA PHE A 207 -7.34 -24.87 9.93
C PHE A 207 -8.81 -25.01 9.55
N ASP A 208 -9.65 -25.16 10.57
CA ASP A 208 -11.10 -25.24 10.43
C ASP A 208 -11.73 -24.02 11.12
N PHE A 209 -12.59 -23.31 10.40
CA PHE A 209 -13.40 -22.26 11.00
C PHE A 209 -14.43 -22.86 11.95
N THR A 210 -14.71 -22.15 13.04
CA THR A 210 -15.57 -22.65 14.12
C THR A 210 -17.03 -22.79 13.72
N GLN A 211 -17.51 -21.87 12.87
CA GLN A 211 -18.88 -21.79 12.38
C GLN A 211 -18.92 -20.98 11.09
N ALA A 212 -20.00 -21.13 10.31
CA ALA A 212 -20.29 -20.27 9.17
C ALA A 212 -20.37 -18.80 9.58
N CYS A 213 -20.08 -17.89 8.66
CA CYS A 213 -20.08 -16.46 8.92
C CYS A 213 -20.93 -15.73 7.89
N GLU A 214 -22.24 -15.76 8.10
CA GLU A 214 -23.21 -15.01 7.29
C GLU A 214 -23.12 -13.51 7.62
N VAL A 215 -22.85 -12.72 6.58
CA VAL A 215 -22.72 -11.26 6.66
C VAL A 215 -23.43 -10.63 5.46
N SER A 216 -24.18 -9.57 5.73
CA SER A 216 -24.74 -8.67 4.74
C SER A 216 -24.06 -7.30 4.76
N GLY A 217 -24.33 -6.45 3.78
CA GLY A 217 -23.84 -5.06 3.77
C GLY A 217 -24.30 -4.28 5.01
N GLU A 218 -25.51 -4.53 5.51
CA GLU A 218 -26.03 -3.90 6.72
C GLU A 218 -25.32 -4.42 7.99
N ASP A 219 -24.94 -5.69 8.03
CA ASP A 219 -24.15 -6.24 9.15
C ASP A 219 -22.78 -5.57 9.27
N ILE A 220 -22.12 -5.28 8.14
CA ILE A 220 -20.84 -4.56 8.10
C ILE A 220 -20.98 -3.17 8.72
N LEU A 221 -22.11 -2.49 8.48
CA LEU A 221 -22.40 -1.18 9.06
C LEU A 221 -22.67 -1.21 10.56
N ASN A 222 -23.04 -2.37 11.10
CA ASN A 222 -23.28 -2.58 12.53
C ASN A 222 -22.04 -3.13 13.26
N VAL A 223 -20.91 -3.33 12.57
CA VAL A 223 -19.66 -3.74 13.21
C VAL A 223 -19.18 -2.62 14.12
N GLU A 224 -18.88 -2.96 15.38
CA GLU A 224 -18.20 -2.05 16.29
C GLU A 224 -16.78 -1.78 15.79
N LEU A 225 -16.63 -0.66 15.11
CA LEU A 225 -15.35 -0.19 14.63
C LEU A 225 -14.74 0.62 15.76
N LEU A 226 -13.91 0.01 16.63
CA LEU A 226 -12.79 0.64 17.35
C LEU A 226 -12.12 -0.29 18.38
N ASP A 227 -10.83 -0.02 18.60
CA ASP A 227 -9.84 -0.49 19.57
C ASP A 227 -9.51 -1.99 19.68
N GLN A 228 -10.38 -2.92 19.28
CA GLN A 228 -10.02 -4.33 19.34
C GLN A 228 -9.00 -4.72 18.27
N ASP A 229 -8.10 -5.64 18.64
CA ASP A 229 -7.19 -6.24 17.67
C ASP A 229 -7.88 -7.38 16.95
N ILE A 230 -7.65 -7.43 15.64
CA ILE A 230 -8.15 -8.50 14.77
C ILE A 230 -7.22 -9.71 14.85
N LEU A 231 -5.92 -9.45 14.96
CA LEU A 231 -4.87 -10.45 15.11
C LEU A 231 -4.09 -10.24 16.42
N ASN A 232 -3.32 -11.23 16.83
CA ASN A 232 -2.31 -11.06 17.86
C ASN A 232 -1.24 -10.04 17.42
N VAL A 233 -1.20 -8.88 18.09
CA VAL A 233 -0.28 -7.76 17.77
C VAL A 233 1.18 -8.14 17.96
N ASP A 234 1.48 -9.05 18.89
CA ASP A 234 2.86 -9.49 19.12
C ASP A 234 3.37 -10.36 17.96
N ALA A 235 2.48 -11.02 17.22
CA ALA A 235 2.82 -11.86 16.09
C ALA A 235 2.79 -11.10 14.76
N PHE A 236 1.76 -10.26 14.57
CA PHE A 236 1.46 -9.59 13.30
C PHE A 236 1.05 -8.12 13.51
N PRO A 237 1.96 -7.26 14.03
CA PRO A 237 1.62 -5.88 14.37
C PRO A 237 1.18 -5.06 13.15
N LEU A 238 1.90 -5.15 12.03
CA LEU A 238 1.61 -4.36 10.84
C LEU A 238 0.37 -4.89 10.09
N LEU A 239 0.20 -6.21 10.00
CA LEU A 239 -0.96 -6.83 9.39
C LEU A 239 -2.22 -6.59 10.23
N ASN A 240 -2.15 -6.64 11.57
CA ASN A 240 -3.26 -6.25 12.43
C ASN A 240 -3.71 -4.81 12.13
N LYS A 241 -2.75 -3.87 12.08
CA LYS A 241 -3.01 -2.48 11.70
C LYS A 241 -3.66 -2.39 10.31
N THR A 242 -3.15 -3.15 9.35
CA THR A 242 -3.67 -3.22 7.97
C THR A 242 -5.12 -3.67 7.91
N LEU A 243 -5.48 -4.73 8.62
CA LEU A 243 -6.86 -5.24 8.66
C LEU A 243 -7.81 -4.24 9.35
N LYS A 244 -7.36 -3.58 10.43
CA LYS A 244 -8.14 -2.52 11.10
C LYS A 244 -8.42 -1.34 10.18
N HIS A 245 -7.41 -0.94 9.39
CA HIS A 245 -7.54 0.11 8.39
C HIS A 245 -8.51 -0.30 7.28
N SER A 246 -8.32 -1.49 6.72
CA SER A 246 -9.17 -2.04 5.65
C SER A 246 -10.64 -2.09 6.08
N LEU A 247 -10.92 -2.59 7.28
CA LEU A 247 -12.27 -2.62 7.85
C LEU A 247 -12.87 -1.21 8.03
N THR A 248 -12.06 -0.25 8.49
CA THR A 248 -12.50 1.14 8.66
C THR A 248 -12.87 1.79 7.32
N TYR A 249 -12.06 1.58 6.28
CA TYR A 249 -12.36 2.10 4.94
C TYR A 249 -13.58 1.44 4.33
N LEU A 250 -13.76 0.13 4.50
CA LEU A 250 -14.93 -0.60 4.04
C LEU A 250 -16.20 -0.02 4.66
N TYR A 251 -16.22 0.16 5.98
CA TYR A 251 -17.34 0.78 6.68
C TYR A 251 -17.61 2.21 6.18
N LEU A 252 -16.58 3.06 6.13
CA LEU A 252 -16.76 4.46 5.74
C LEU A 252 -17.35 4.59 4.35
N ARG A 253 -16.91 3.73 3.42
CA ARG A 253 -17.46 3.67 2.08
C ARG A 253 -18.94 3.32 2.10
N LEU A 254 -19.32 2.21 2.73
CA LEU A 254 -20.72 1.78 2.82
C LEU A 254 -21.59 2.84 3.48
N MET A 255 -21.10 3.50 4.54
CA MET A 255 -21.82 4.58 5.22
C MET A 255 -22.05 5.79 4.33
N VAL A 256 -21.03 6.22 3.58
CA VAL A 256 -21.16 7.34 2.64
C VAL A 256 -22.17 6.98 1.55
N GLU A 257 -22.04 5.81 0.92
CA GLU A 257 -22.95 5.37 -0.14
C GLU A 257 -24.40 5.26 0.37
N LYS A 258 -24.61 4.64 1.53
CA LYS A 258 -25.91 4.57 2.22
C LYS A 258 -26.53 5.94 2.42
N LYS A 259 -25.79 6.84 3.07
CA LYS A 259 -26.32 8.16 3.42
C LYS A 259 -26.63 9.01 2.20
N LEU A 260 -25.80 8.94 1.15
CA LEU A 260 -26.08 9.62 -0.11
C LEU A 260 -27.34 9.05 -0.78
N LYS A 261 -27.51 7.72 -0.85
CA LYS A 261 -28.70 7.08 -1.46
C LYS A 261 -30.00 7.31 -0.68
N GLU A 262 -29.91 7.34 0.65
CA GLU A 262 -31.03 7.63 1.56
C GLU A 262 -31.52 9.08 1.41
N LYS A 263 -30.59 10.05 1.43
CA LYS A 263 -30.90 11.48 1.48
C LYS A 263 -31.10 12.13 0.12
N LEU A 264 -30.44 11.61 -0.92
CA LEU A 264 -30.36 12.21 -2.24
C LEU A 264 -30.77 11.18 -3.31
N PRO A 265 -32.07 11.08 -3.64
CA PRO A 265 -32.61 10.04 -4.52
C PRO A 265 -31.96 9.97 -5.91
N GLU A 266 -31.41 11.08 -6.41
CA GLU A 266 -30.68 11.15 -7.68
C GLU A 266 -29.40 10.30 -7.72
N THR A 267 -28.89 9.87 -6.56
CA THR A 267 -27.70 9.04 -6.43
C THR A 267 -28.01 7.54 -6.51
N ARG A 268 -29.27 7.12 -6.34
CA ARG A 268 -29.67 5.69 -6.30
C ARG A 268 -29.33 4.89 -7.54
N ARG A 269 -29.18 5.56 -8.70
CA ARG A 269 -28.81 4.95 -9.99
C ARG A 269 -27.34 5.16 -10.37
N CYS A 270 -26.48 5.45 -9.40
CA CYS A 270 -25.04 5.59 -9.64
C CYS A 270 -24.34 4.38 -9.04
N ASP A 271 -23.43 3.80 -9.82
CA ASP A 271 -22.64 2.65 -9.37
C ASP A 271 -21.29 3.11 -8.80
N GLN A 272 -20.77 4.23 -9.32
CA GLN A 272 -19.49 4.78 -8.88
C GLN A 272 -19.66 5.87 -7.84
N LEU A 273 -18.91 5.80 -6.75
CA LEU A 273 -18.89 6.84 -5.71
C LEU A 273 -18.63 8.25 -6.26
N GLY A 274 -17.73 8.38 -7.25
CA GLY A 274 -17.46 9.67 -7.89
C GLY A 274 -18.69 10.25 -8.62
N GLU A 275 -19.48 9.38 -9.25
CA GLU A 275 -20.73 9.77 -9.89
C GLU A 275 -21.79 10.13 -8.84
N MET A 276 -21.91 9.34 -7.76
CA MET A 276 -22.79 9.66 -6.63
C MET A 276 -22.49 11.04 -6.06
N ILE A 277 -21.22 11.35 -5.76
CA ILE A 277 -20.79 12.65 -5.23
C ILE A 277 -21.12 13.78 -6.22
N SER A 278 -20.84 13.56 -7.51
CA SER A 278 -21.13 14.56 -8.54
C SER A 278 -22.64 14.82 -8.66
N LYS A 279 -23.46 13.76 -8.59
CA LYS A 279 -24.92 13.86 -8.70
C LYS A 279 -25.57 14.45 -7.45
N ALA A 280 -25.09 14.06 -6.27
CA ALA A 280 -25.52 14.59 -4.98
C ALA A 280 -25.36 16.12 -4.89
N PHE A 281 -24.31 16.66 -5.52
CA PHE A 281 -23.94 18.07 -5.36
C PHE A 281 -23.78 18.81 -6.69
N LYS A 282 -24.67 18.61 -7.67
CA LYS A 282 -24.56 19.17 -9.04
C LYS A 282 -24.45 20.71 -9.13
N GLY A 283 -24.96 21.44 -8.13
CA GLY A 283 -25.05 22.91 -8.16
C GLY A 283 -23.70 23.64 -8.11
N LYS A 284 -23.63 24.84 -8.69
CA LYS A 284 -22.47 25.76 -8.60
C LYS A 284 -22.50 26.67 -7.36
N GLY A 285 -23.50 26.50 -6.49
CA GLY A 285 -23.58 27.23 -5.24
C GLY A 285 -22.41 26.89 -4.31
N ARG A 286 -21.98 27.85 -3.49
CA ARG A 286 -20.81 27.71 -2.62
C ARG A 286 -20.89 26.47 -1.70
N ASP A 287 -22.07 26.16 -1.17
CA ASP A 287 -22.30 24.99 -0.32
C ASP A 287 -22.13 23.67 -1.09
N ALA A 288 -22.81 23.52 -2.23
CA ALA A 288 -22.70 22.33 -3.07
C ALA A 288 -21.26 22.07 -3.55
N VAL A 289 -20.52 23.12 -3.91
CA VAL A 289 -19.10 23.01 -4.28
C VAL A 289 -18.27 22.53 -3.09
N ARG A 290 -18.47 23.11 -1.90
CA ARG A 290 -17.75 22.71 -0.68
C ARG A 290 -17.98 21.24 -0.33
N LYS A 291 -19.24 20.78 -0.32
CA LYS A 291 -19.60 19.38 -0.03
C LYS A 291 -18.98 18.41 -1.04
N ARG A 292 -18.98 18.77 -2.33
CA ARG A 292 -18.36 17.98 -3.40
C ARG A 292 -16.86 17.89 -3.27
N VAL A 293 -16.18 18.99 -2.96
CA VAL A 293 -14.73 19.03 -2.75
C VAL A 293 -14.35 18.18 -1.53
N PHE A 294 -15.13 18.28 -0.44
CA PHE A 294 -14.90 17.50 0.77
C PHE A 294 -14.88 15.99 0.50
N LEU A 295 -15.94 15.44 -0.10
CA LEU A 295 -15.99 14.00 -0.41
C LEU A 295 -15.03 13.61 -1.54
N THR A 296 -14.85 14.43 -2.57
CA THR A 296 -13.90 14.13 -3.66
C THR A 296 -12.47 14.03 -3.14
N SER A 297 -12.05 14.90 -2.21
CA SER A 297 -10.71 14.85 -1.60
C SER A 297 -10.45 13.58 -0.81
N ARG A 298 -11.51 12.91 -0.31
CA ARG A 298 -11.46 11.65 0.42
C ARG A 298 -11.83 10.44 -0.43
N LYS A 299 -12.20 10.65 -1.70
CA LYS A 299 -12.59 9.57 -2.62
C LYS A 299 -11.44 8.60 -2.81
N THR A 300 -10.21 9.09 -2.96
CA THR A 300 -9.00 8.26 -3.07
C THR A 300 -8.91 7.30 -1.89
N LEU A 301 -9.10 7.80 -0.66
CA LEU A 301 -9.12 6.97 0.54
C LEU A 301 -10.24 5.91 0.52
N LEU A 302 -11.45 6.31 0.14
CA LEU A 302 -12.63 5.43 0.12
C LEU A 302 -12.61 4.40 -1.02
N ASN A 303 -11.95 4.72 -2.14
CA ASN A 303 -11.90 3.87 -3.33
C ASN A 303 -10.59 3.08 -3.46
N GLU A 304 -9.44 3.75 -3.43
CA GLU A 304 -8.15 3.10 -3.73
C GLU A 304 -7.73 2.12 -2.63
N PHE A 305 -8.01 2.41 -1.36
CA PHE A 305 -7.68 1.48 -0.27
C PHE A 305 -8.67 0.32 -0.12
N ASN A 306 -9.82 0.40 -0.79
CA ASN A 306 -10.82 -0.66 -0.86
C ASN A 306 -10.69 -1.51 -2.15
N HIS A 307 -10.01 -1.00 -3.19
CA HIS A 307 -9.79 -1.71 -4.44
C HIS A 307 -8.32 -2.12 -4.55
N PHE A 308 -7.95 -3.20 -3.86
CA PHE A 308 -6.67 -3.87 -4.08
C PHE A 308 -6.60 -4.36 -5.53
N GLU A 309 -5.82 -3.68 -6.37
CA GLU A 309 -5.60 -4.04 -7.78
C GLU A 309 -4.13 -4.48 -7.98
N GLY A 310 -3.86 -5.79 -7.83
CA GLY A 310 -2.68 -6.51 -8.33
C GLY A 310 -1.30 -6.11 -7.80
N ASN A 311 -0.89 -4.87 -8.06
CA ASN A 311 0.44 -4.34 -7.81
C ASN A 311 0.58 -3.62 -6.46
N LEU A 312 -0.53 -3.13 -5.91
CA LEU A 312 -0.57 -2.47 -4.61
C LEU A 312 -0.36 -3.50 -3.50
N SER A 313 0.39 -3.14 -2.47
CA SER A 313 0.51 -3.96 -1.26
C SER A 313 -0.72 -3.71 -0.38
N ILE A 314 -1.34 -4.73 0.21
CA ILE A 314 -2.46 -4.51 1.16
C ILE A 314 -2.03 -3.61 2.32
N PHE A 315 -0.73 -3.60 2.62
CA PHE A 315 -0.12 -2.85 3.71
C PHE A 315 0.01 -1.36 3.41
N GLN A 316 -0.07 -0.94 2.14
CA GLN A 316 0.17 0.44 1.72
C GLN A 316 -0.67 1.47 2.51
N PRO A 317 -2.01 1.32 2.65
CA PRO A 317 -2.80 2.22 3.49
C PRO A 317 -2.29 2.34 4.93
N ALA A 318 -1.94 1.23 5.56
CA ALA A 318 -1.48 1.23 6.95
C ALA A 318 -0.04 1.74 7.11
N ILE A 319 0.75 1.74 6.04
CA ILE A 319 2.07 2.36 6.00
C ILE A 319 1.95 3.87 5.81
N ASP A 320 1.08 4.31 4.90
CA ASP A 320 0.97 5.73 4.51
C ASP A 320 0.15 6.57 5.49
N ILE A 321 -0.78 5.94 6.23
CA ILE A 321 -1.73 6.65 7.08
C ILE A 321 -1.56 6.19 8.53
N SER A 322 -1.51 7.15 9.44
CA SER A 322 -1.48 6.88 10.88
C SER A 322 -2.88 6.53 11.40
N ASP A 323 -2.95 5.79 12.51
CA ASP A 323 -4.23 5.46 13.15
C ASP A 323 -5.01 6.72 13.54
N GLN A 324 -4.31 7.78 13.90
CA GLN A 324 -4.90 9.05 14.29
C GLN A 324 -5.47 9.83 13.12
N THR A 325 -4.73 9.90 12.02
CA THR A 325 -5.22 10.53 10.79
C THR A 325 -6.47 9.82 10.32
N LEU A 326 -6.47 8.48 10.31
CA LEU A 326 -7.65 7.70 9.96
C LEU A 326 -8.82 7.91 10.94
N LYS A 327 -8.56 7.98 12.25
CA LYS A 327 -9.58 8.25 13.27
C LYS A 327 -10.20 9.63 13.08
N LYS A 328 -9.39 10.65 12.81
CA LYS A 328 -9.83 12.01 12.52
C LYS A 328 -10.65 12.06 11.25
N GLU A 329 -10.17 11.45 10.16
CA GLU A 329 -10.91 11.38 8.89
C GLU A 329 -12.26 10.67 9.05
N LYS A 330 -12.29 9.56 9.78
CA LYS A 330 -13.54 8.85 10.13
C LYS A 330 -14.51 9.79 10.83
N GLN A 331 -14.07 10.52 11.85
CA GLN A 331 -14.91 11.45 12.59
C GLN A 331 -15.43 12.59 11.70
N GLU A 332 -14.57 13.19 10.87
CA GLU A 332 -14.94 14.25 9.95
C GLU A 332 -15.97 13.79 8.91
N ILE A 333 -15.81 12.59 8.35
CA ILE A 333 -16.78 12.00 7.41
C ILE A 333 -18.11 11.75 8.11
N LEU A 334 -18.11 11.10 9.28
CA LEU A 334 -19.35 10.80 10.01
C LEU A 334 -20.09 12.07 10.43
N GLN A 335 -19.36 13.10 10.88
CA GLN A 335 -19.93 14.40 11.19
C GLN A 335 -20.57 15.03 9.95
N PHE A 336 -19.84 15.05 8.83
CA PHE A 336 -20.37 15.54 7.55
C PHE A 336 -21.65 14.80 7.12
N LEU A 337 -21.69 13.47 7.27
CA LEU A 337 -22.87 12.65 6.96
C LEU A 337 -24.05 12.89 7.90
N SER A 338 -23.79 13.29 9.15
CA SER A 338 -24.85 13.64 10.12
C SER A 338 -25.52 14.99 9.81
N GLU A 339 -24.81 15.88 9.12
CA GLU A 339 -25.26 17.22 8.71
C GLU A 339 -25.96 17.25 7.33
N LEU A 340 -26.03 16.08 6.67
CA LEU A 340 -26.71 15.84 5.39
C LEU A 340 -28.21 15.55 5.58
#